data_AF-A0A535KVI2-F1
#
_entry.id   AF-A0A535KVI2-F1
#
_cell.length_a   1.000
_cell.length_b   1.000
_cell.length_c   1.000
_cell.angle_alpha   90.00
_cell.angle_beta   90.00
_cell.angle_gamma   90.00
#
_symmetry.space_group_name_H-M   'P 1'
#
loop_
_entity.id
_entity.type
_entity.pdbx_description
1 polymer ?
#
loop_
_entity_poly.entity_id
_entity_poly.type
_entity_poly.pdbx_seq_one_letter_code
_entity_poly.pdbx_strand_id
1 'polypeptide(L)'
;MMDCLHFMAPSDEELSSFVLDEEPMSPEAREHLEHCEICQQRLARYKQFHTSLVSRLYRCQCPSGTRISLYCAGLLAADEQMEIAAHLLLCPLCADEAADTRRFLAAVEPLPAPTISLRDTGRHLVATLVGPQMRLVRRGSAPATTWPRQYRAESIDLSLYLSRTSNGDYALLVIITSIHSAETANAFAGMAAELYSAPDPIASGDEGDKEDKQAETPLVCAEIDDVGNVVFSGVPAGKYILVVHLPERELVIEDLTIEPG
;
A
#
# COMPACT_ATOMS: atom_id res chain seq x y z
N MET A 1 -37.82 22.82 -38.54
CA MET A 1 -36.97 23.81 -37.85
C MET A 1 -37.93 24.88 -37.41
N MET A 2 -38.29 24.90 -36.12
CA MET A 2 -39.22 25.88 -35.57
C MET A 2 -38.38 26.93 -34.85
N ASP A 3 -38.17 28.06 -35.51
CA ASP A 3 -37.43 29.17 -34.96
C ASP A 3 -38.43 30.15 -34.33
N CYS A 4 -38.13 30.56 -33.10
CA CYS A 4 -38.91 31.61 -32.44
C CYS A 4 -38.55 32.94 -33.10
N LEU A 5 -39.51 33.60 -33.75
CA LEU A 5 -39.32 34.91 -34.42
C LEU A 5 -39.42 36.10 -33.44
N HIS A 6 -39.42 35.84 -32.14
CA HIS A 6 -39.50 36.89 -31.13
C HIS A 6 -38.15 37.61 -30.99
N PHE A 7 -38.17 38.94 -30.99
CA PHE A 7 -36.94 39.75 -30.94
C PHE A 7 -36.09 39.51 -29.68
N MET A 8 -36.74 39.08 -28.59
CA MET A 8 -36.09 38.69 -27.31
C MET A 8 -35.80 37.19 -27.19
N ALA A 9 -35.97 36.42 -28.28
CA ALA A 9 -35.58 35.01 -28.26
C ALA A 9 -34.05 34.89 -28.18
N PRO A 10 -33.53 34.02 -27.30
CA PRO A 10 -32.09 33.83 -27.21
C PRO A 10 -31.53 33.31 -28.52
N SER A 11 -30.39 33.87 -28.90
CA SER A 11 -29.62 33.43 -30.05
C SER A 11 -29.01 32.04 -29.80
N ASP A 12 -28.63 31.36 -30.88
CA ASP A 12 -27.94 30.06 -30.75
C ASP A 12 -26.59 30.19 -30.03
N GLU A 13 -25.90 31.33 -30.19
CA GLU A 13 -24.64 31.63 -29.51
C GLU A 13 -24.88 31.77 -27.99
N GLU A 14 -25.84 32.59 -27.57
CA GLU A 14 -26.19 32.75 -26.15
C GLU A 14 -26.64 31.43 -25.51
N LEU A 15 -27.41 30.60 -26.22
CA LEU A 15 -27.80 29.27 -25.74
C LEU A 15 -26.59 28.34 -25.60
N SER A 16 -25.62 28.41 -26.51
CA SER A 16 -24.42 27.58 -26.47
C SER A 16 -23.46 28.01 -25.35
N SER A 17 -23.19 29.29 -25.18
CA SER A 17 -22.35 29.83 -24.09
C SER A 17 -22.95 29.52 -22.72
N PHE A 18 -24.27 29.67 -22.58
CA PHE A 18 -24.96 29.31 -21.33
C PHE A 18 -24.84 27.80 -21.00
N VAL A 19 -24.84 26.92 -22.01
CA VAL A 19 -24.77 25.46 -21.80
C VAL A 19 -23.33 24.96 -21.60
N LEU A 20 -22.34 25.60 -22.22
CA LEU A 20 -20.93 25.19 -22.19
C LEU A 20 -20.15 25.83 -21.03
N ASP A 21 -20.32 27.13 -20.85
CA ASP A 21 -19.50 27.96 -19.95
C ASP A 21 -20.27 28.46 -18.72
N GLU A 22 -21.55 28.07 -18.57
CA GLU A 22 -22.48 28.57 -17.54
C GLU A 22 -22.60 30.10 -17.53
N GLU A 23 -22.30 30.75 -18.64
CA GLU A 23 -22.27 32.21 -18.74
C GLU A 23 -23.70 32.77 -18.64
N PRO A 24 -23.96 33.75 -17.75
CA PRO A 24 -25.30 34.25 -17.53
C PRO A 24 -25.86 34.91 -18.79
N MET A 25 -27.06 34.49 -19.17
CA MET A 25 -27.82 35.10 -20.27
C MET A 25 -28.36 36.47 -19.86
N SER A 26 -28.69 37.30 -20.86
CA SER A 26 -29.40 38.56 -20.62
C SER A 26 -30.72 38.32 -19.86
N PRO A 27 -31.10 39.22 -18.93
CA PRO A 27 -32.28 39.03 -18.09
C PRO A 27 -33.57 38.95 -18.93
N GLU A 28 -33.63 39.65 -20.06
CA GLU A 28 -34.75 39.62 -21.00
C GLU A 28 -34.88 38.28 -21.74
N ALA A 29 -33.75 37.69 -22.16
CA ALA A 29 -33.74 36.38 -22.80
C ALA A 29 -34.10 35.25 -21.82
N ARG A 30 -33.70 35.38 -20.54
CA ARG A 30 -34.09 34.44 -19.48
C ARG A 30 -35.59 34.50 -19.19
N GLU A 31 -36.16 35.70 -19.08
CA GLU A 31 -37.60 35.88 -18.91
C GLU A 31 -38.38 35.30 -20.11
N HIS A 32 -37.87 35.50 -21.33
CA HIS A 32 -38.45 34.88 -22.51
C HIS A 32 -38.39 33.34 -22.48
N LEU A 33 -37.27 32.76 -22.03
CA LEU A 33 -37.11 31.31 -21.87
C LEU A 33 -38.11 30.73 -20.86
N GLU A 34 -38.47 31.45 -19.81
CA GLU A 34 -39.47 31.00 -18.83
C GLU A 34 -40.88 30.88 -19.44
N HIS A 35 -41.19 31.70 -20.44
CA HIS A 35 -42.55 31.80 -21.02
C HIS A 35 -42.69 31.19 -22.42
N CYS A 36 -41.59 30.79 -23.09
CA CYS A 36 -41.63 30.28 -24.47
C CYS A 36 -41.22 28.81 -24.58
N GLU A 37 -42.19 27.92 -24.87
CA GLU A 37 -41.95 26.48 -25.05
C GLU A 37 -40.97 26.15 -26.19
N ILE A 38 -40.96 26.95 -27.26
CA ILE A 38 -40.05 26.74 -28.41
C ILE A 38 -38.60 26.95 -27.98
N CYS A 39 -38.33 28.04 -27.25
CA CYS A 39 -37.00 28.35 -26.75
C CYS A 39 -36.56 27.37 -25.65
N GLN A 40 -37.50 26.88 -24.82
CA GLN A 40 -37.23 25.79 -23.86
C GLN A 40 -36.82 24.49 -24.57
N GLN A 41 -37.52 24.11 -25.64
CA GLN A 41 -37.17 22.93 -26.44
C GLN A 41 -35.81 23.07 -27.13
N ARG A 42 -35.47 24.28 -27.61
CA ARG A 42 -34.14 24.58 -28.16
C ARG A 42 -33.05 24.39 -27.10
N LEU A 43 -33.22 25.00 -25.93
CA LEU A 43 -32.29 24.86 -24.81
C LEU A 43 -32.13 23.40 -24.36
N ALA A 44 -33.23 22.66 -24.26
CA ALA A 44 -33.21 21.23 -23.90
C ALA A 44 -32.39 20.41 -24.92
N ARG A 45 -32.50 20.73 -26.22
CA ARG A 45 -31.70 20.08 -27.27
C ARG A 45 -30.21 20.37 -27.12
N TYR A 46 -29.83 21.62 -26.86
CA TYR A 46 -28.43 21.99 -26.61
C TYR A 46 -27.87 21.27 -25.37
N LYS A 47 -28.63 21.24 -24.26
CA LYS A 47 -28.25 20.50 -23.05
C LYS A 47 -28.08 19.01 -23.33
N GLN A 48 -29.04 18.38 -24.02
CA GLN A 48 -28.97 16.96 -24.36
C GLN A 48 -27.75 16.64 -25.24
N PHE A 49 -27.48 17.50 -26.23
CA PHE A 49 -26.31 17.36 -27.10
C PHE A 49 -25.00 17.51 -26.33
N HIS A 50 -24.87 18.54 -25.50
CA HIS A 50 -23.71 18.76 -24.64
C HIS A 50 -23.46 17.58 -23.70
N THR A 51 -24.47 17.11 -22.97
CA THR A 51 -24.36 15.93 -22.10
C THR A 51 -23.92 14.68 -22.88
N SER A 52 -24.45 14.49 -24.10
CA SER A 52 -24.03 13.38 -24.96
C SER A 52 -22.58 13.48 -25.43
N LEU A 53 -22.06 14.69 -25.67
CA LEU A 53 -20.66 14.89 -26.05
C LEU A 53 -19.74 14.68 -24.86
N VAL A 54 -20.03 15.31 -23.72
CA VAL A 54 -19.24 15.17 -22.50
C VAL A 54 -19.17 13.70 -22.08
N SER A 55 -20.31 13.00 -21.99
CA SER A 55 -20.31 11.58 -21.59
C SER A 55 -19.51 10.65 -22.50
N ARG A 56 -19.25 11.03 -23.76
CA ARG A 56 -18.50 10.20 -24.72
C ARG A 56 -17.06 10.64 -24.93
N LEU A 57 -16.78 11.93 -24.81
CA LEU A 57 -15.51 12.52 -25.20
C LEU A 57 -14.70 13.00 -23.99
N TYR A 58 -15.37 13.37 -22.90
CA TYR A 58 -14.68 13.79 -21.68
C TYR A 58 -13.93 12.59 -21.09
N ARG A 59 -12.60 12.72 -20.99
CA ARG A 59 -11.70 11.70 -20.40
C ARG A 59 -11.77 10.33 -21.08
N CYS A 60 -12.17 10.25 -22.35
CA CYS A 60 -12.29 8.96 -23.06
C CYS A 60 -10.96 8.23 -23.29
N GLN A 61 -9.84 8.97 -23.27
CA GLN A 61 -8.48 8.43 -23.34
C GLN A 61 -7.79 8.36 -21.96
N CYS A 62 -8.48 8.77 -20.90
CA CYS A 62 -7.93 8.72 -19.55
C CYS A 62 -8.11 7.33 -18.94
N PRO A 63 -7.17 6.89 -18.09
CA PRO A 63 -7.37 5.71 -17.27
C PRO A 63 -8.56 5.93 -16.33
N SER A 64 -9.26 4.84 -15.99
CA SER A 64 -10.36 4.88 -15.05
C SER A 64 -9.89 5.26 -13.65
N GLY A 65 -10.77 5.87 -12.84
CA GLY A 65 -10.44 6.25 -11.46
C GLY A 65 -9.99 5.06 -10.60
N THR A 66 -10.54 3.85 -10.83
CA THR A 66 -10.08 2.62 -10.16
C THR A 66 -8.62 2.30 -10.50
N ARG A 67 -8.21 2.43 -11.77
CA ARG A 67 -6.82 2.21 -12.18
C ARG A 67 -5.88 3.26 -11.57
N ILE A 68 -6.31 4.53 -11.50
CA ILE A 68 -5.53 5.58 -10.81
C ILE A 68 -5.38 5.26 -9.32
N SER A 69 -6.42 4.76 -8.67
CA SER A 69 -6.36 4.35 -7.26
C SER A 69 -5.41 3.18 -7.01
N LEU A 70 -5.52 2.12 -7.82
CA LEU A 70 -4.61 0.96 -7.74
C LEU A 70 -3.15 1.36 -8.03
N TYR A 71 -2.94 2.27 -8.98
CA TYR A 71 -1.63 2.86 -9.24
C TYR A 71 -1.07 3.59 -8.02
N CYS A 72 -1.88 4.44 -7.37
CA CYS A 72 -1.47 5.16 -6.17
C CYS A 72 -1.19 4.24 -4.97
N ALA A 73 -1.90 3.12 -4.87
CA ALA A 73 -1.69 2.08 -3.87
C ALA A 73 -0.51 1.12 -4.19
N GLY A 74 0.12 1.25 -5.37
CA GLY A 74 1.21 0.36 -5.80
C GLY A 74 0.79 -1.08 -6.12
N LEU A 75 -0.50 -1.30 -6.40
CA LEU A 75 -1.10 -2.64 -6.58
C LEU A 75 -1.20 -3.10 -8.04
N LEU A 76 -0.75 -2.27 -8.99
CA LEU A 76 -0.73 -2.63 -10.42
C LEU A 76 0.55 -3.35 -10.82
N ALA A 77 0.48 -4.15 -11.89
CA ALA A 77 1.65 -4.76 -12.50
C ALA A 77 2.59 -3.68 -13.11
N ALA A 78 3.87 -4.01 -13.30
CA ALA A 78 4.89 -3.04 -13.68
C ALA A 78 4.64 -2.38 -15.05
N ASP A 79 4.04 -3.09 -15.98
CA ASP A 79 3.62 -2.59 -17.30
C ASP A 79 2.47 -1.59 -17.18
N GLU A 80 1.44 -1.91 -16.41
CA GLU A 80 0.30 -1.02 -16.18
C GLU A 80 0.69 0.25 -15.39
N GLN A 81 1.63 0.14 -14.45
CA GLN A 81 2.18 1.29 -13.74
C GLN A 81 2.90 2.25 -14.68
N MET A 82 3.66 1.72 -15.64
CA MET A 82 4.40 2.53 -16.61
C MET A 82 3.46 3.26 -17.57
N GLU A 83 2.40 2.58 -18.03
CA GLU A 83 1.36 3.17 -18.87
C GLU A 83 0.66 4.35 -18.17
N ILE A 84 0.24 4.16 -16.91
CA ILE A 84 -0.42 5.22 -16.15
C ILE A 84 0.56 6.35 -15.83
N ALA A 85 1.79 6.04 -15.43
CA ALA A 85 2.81 7.05 -15.18
C ALA A 85 3.06 7.93 -16.43
N ALA A 86 3.13 7.33 -17.62
CA ALA A 86 3.26 8.07 -18.87
C ALA A 86 2.04 8.96 -19.14
N HIS A 87 0.82 8.48 -18.88
CA HIS A 87 -0.39 9.29 -19.02
C HIS A 87 -0.41 10.49 -18.06
N LEU A 88 0.00 10.31 -16.81
CA LEU A 88 0.03 11.36 -15.79
C LEU A 88 0.99 12.51 -16.14
N LEU A 89 2.02 12.25 -16.95
CA LEU A 89 2.92 13.30 -17.45
C LEU A 89 2.26 14.20 -18.50
N LEU A 90 1.23 13.71 -19.18
CA LEU A 90 0.58 14.39 -20.31
C LEU A 90 -0.78 14.98 -19.94
N CYS A 91 -1.48 14.41 -18.96
CA CYS A 91 -2.84 14.78 -18.58
C CYS A 91 -2.89 15.43 -17.18
N PRO A 92 -3.09 16.76 -17.08
CA PRO A 92 -3.15 17.45 -15.78
C PRO A 92 -4.34 17.00 -14.93
N LEU A 93 -5.50 16.71 -15.56
CA LEU A 93 -6.70 16.25 -14.83
C LEU A 93 -6.46 14.93 -14.09
N CYS A 94 -5.74 13.99 -14.71
CA CYS A 94 -5.40 12.72 -14.06
C CYS A 94 -4.26 12.89 -13.04
N ALA A 95 -3.33 13.83 -13.27
CA ALA A 95 -2.30 14.16 -12.30
C ALA A 95 -2.90 14.71 -11.00
N ASP A 96 -3.88 15.60 -11.10
CA ASP A 96 -4.62 16.13 -9.96
C ASP A 96 -5.39 15.03 -9.22
N GLU A 97 -6.13 14.18 -9.94
CA GLU A 97 -6.84 13.04 -9.35
C GLU A 97 -5.90 12.07 -8.62
N ALA A 98 -4.72 11.78 -9.20
CA ALA A 98 -3.71 10.95 -8.56
C ALA A 98 -3.12 11.62 -7.30
N ALA A 99 -2.94 12.94 -7.31
CA ALA A 99 -2.50 13.68 -6.13
C ALA A 99 -3.53 13.62 -5.00
N ASP A 100 -4.81 13.81 -5.31
CA ASP A 100 -5.91 13.72 -4.33
C ASP A 100 -6.04 12.31 -3.77
N THR A 101 -5.95 11.30 -4.62
CA THR A 101 -6.01 9.89 -4.20
C THR A 101 -4.87 9.55 -3.25
N ARG A 102 -3.64 10.00 -3.55
CA ARG A 102 -2.49 9.79 -2.65
C ARG A 102 -2.68 10.49 -1.30
N ARG A 103 -3.22 11.72 -1.28
CA ARG A 103 -3.53 12.42 -0.03
C ARG A 103 -4.53 11.64 0.81
N PHE A 104 -5.58 11.11 0.18
CA PHE A 104 -6.57 10.30 0.87
C PHE A 104 -5.97 9.03 1.46
N LEU A 105 -5.17 8.29 0.66
CA LEU A 105 -4.48 7.08 1.14
C LEU A 105 -3.52 7.37 2.30
N ALA A 106 -2.82 8.52 2.28
CA ALA A 106 -1.94 8.93 3.36
C ALA A 106 -2.69 9.37 4.63
N ALA A 107 -3.95 9.82 4.50
CA ALA A 107 -4.80 10.20 5.63
C ALA A 107 -5.43 9.00 6.35
N VAL A 108 -5.42 7.82 5.73
CA VAL A 108 -5.76 6.56 6.40
C VAL A 108 -4.59 6.20 7.31
N GLU A 109 -4.70 6.56 8.57
CA GLU A 109 -3.77 6.16 9.61
C GLU A 109 -3.72 4.61 9.62
N PRO A 110 -2.54 3.99 9.49
CA PRO A 110 -2.43 2.54 9.61
C PRO A 110 -3.06 2.12 10.94
N LEU A 111 -3.86 1.06 10.93
CA LEU A 111 -4.22 0.37 12.17
C LEU A 111 -2.92 0.19 12.98
N PRO A 112 -2.89 0.60 14.27
CA PRO A 112 -1.68 0.43 15.06
C PRO A 112 -1.29 -1.04 14.97
N ALA A 113 -0.09 -1.30 14.46
CA ALA A 113 0.49 -2.63 14.50
C ALA A 113 0.43 -3.12 15.96
N PRO A 114 0.21 -4.42 16.21
CA PRO A 114 0.32 -4.95 17.57
C PRO A 114 1.74 -4.67 18.09
N THR A 115 1.86 -3.61 18.87
CA THR A 115 3.12 -3.22 19.49
C THR A 115 3.42 -4.19 20.62
N ILE A 116 4.30 -5.14 20.38
CA ILE A 116 5.03 -5.78 21.47
C ILE A 116 5.86 -4.67 22.13
N SER A 117 5.63 -4.42 23.41
CA SER A 117 6.47 -3.51 24.21
C SER A 117 7.79 -4.20 24.51
N LEU A 118 8.69 -4.18 23.53
CA LEU A 118 10.10 -4.51 23.70
C LEU A 118 10.78 -3.36 24.43
N ARG A 119 11.87 -3.64 25.14
CA ARG A 119 12.49 -2.69 26.08
C ARG A 119 12.83 -1.38 25.37
N ASP A 120 12.26 -0.29 25.88
CA ASP A 120 12.35 1.10 25.38
C ASP A 120 13.77 1.70 25.47
N THR A 121 14.74 1.03 24.84
CA THR A 121 16.18 1.35 24.95
C THR A 121 16.85 1.66 23.63
N GLY A 122 16.12 1.70 22.51
CA GLY A 122 16.72 1.95 21.21
C GLY A 122 15.74 2.34 20.09
N ARG A 123 16.31 2.71 18.94
CA ARG A 123 15.54 3.06 17.73
C ARG A 123 15.04 1.78 17.06
N HIS A 124 13.72 1.59 16.97
CA HIS A 124 13.11 0.38 16.38
C HIS A 124 13.16 0.42 14.84
N LEU A 125 13.65 -0.65 14.23
CA LEU A 125 13.73 -0.83 12.79
C LEU A 125 12.90 -2.05 12.38
N VAL A 126 11.83 -1.82 11.62
CA VAL A 126 11.02 -2.91 11.07
C VAL A 126 11.69 -3.43 9.80
N ALA A 127 12.05 -4.72 9.79
CA ALA A 127 12.69 -5.35 8.65
C ALA A 127 11.66 -5.90 7.67
N THR A 128 11.74 -5.41 6.45
CA THR A 128 10.83 -5.79 5.36
C THR A 128 11.36 -7.00 4.59
N LEU A 129 10.49 -7.96 4.28
CA LEU A 129 10.84 -9.10 3.44
C LEU A 129 11.21 -8.61 2.03
N VAL A 130 12.46 -8.82 1.64
CA VAL A 130 12.94 -8.54 0.28
C VAL A 130 12.49 -9.71 -0.60
N GLY A 131 11.71 -9.41 -1.63
CA GLY A 131 11.20 -10.41 -2.58
C GLY A 131 12.32 -11.28 -3.16
N PRO A 132 12.03 -12.55 -3.52
CA PRO A 132 13.05 -13.51 -3.90
C PRO A 132 13.86 -13.01 -5.09
N GLN A 133 15.18 -12.88 -4.91
CA GLN A 133 16.09 -12.66 -6.03
C GLN A 133 15.96 -13.84 -6.99
N MET A 134 15.73 -13.54 -8.27
CA MET A 134 15.47 -14.50 -9.34
C MET A 134 16.43 -15.69 -9.29
N ARG A 135 15.95 -16.83 -8.78
CA ARG A 135 16.64 -18.11 -8.93
C ARG A 135 16.17 -18.76 -10.23
N LEU A 136 17.11 -19.11 -11.10
CA LEU A 136 16.83 -19.96 -12.27
C LEU A 136 16.36 -21.33 -11.75
N VAL A 137 15.06 -21.60 -11.79
CA VAL A 137 14.48 -22.89 -11.41
C VAL A 137 14.32 -23.76 -12.66
N ARG A 138 14.73 -25.03 -12.56
CA ARG A 138 14.51 -26.04 -13.60
C ARG A 138 13.02 -26.42 -13.60
N ARG A 139 12.35 -26.29 -14.74
CA ARG A 139 10.92 -26.61 -14.94
C ARG A 139 10.60 -28.00 -14.35
N GLY A 140 9.83 -28.08 -13.27
CA GLY A 140 9.34 -29.33 -12.69
C GLY A 140 9.34 -29.46 -11.16
N SER A 141 9.95 -28.54 -10.40
CA SER A 141 9.75 -28.51 -8.94
C SER A 141 8.59 -27.59 -8.58
N ALA A 142 7.56 -28.13 -7.90
CA ALA A 142 6.65 -27.31 -7.11
C ALA A 142 7.49 -26.39 -6.18
N PRO A 143 7.06 -25.16 -5.86
CA PRO A 143 7.75 -24.33 -4.87
C PRO A 143 7.58 -24.97 -3.49
N ALA A 144 8.38 -26.00 -3.22
CA ALA A 144 8.54 -26.57 -1.91
C ALA A 144 9.38 -25.57 -1.11
N THR A 145 8.72 -24.92 -0.14
CA THR A 145 9.29 -24.07 0.90
C THR A 145 10.01 -22.79 0.40
N THR A 146 9.40 -21.63 0.69
CA THR A 146 9.85 -20.25 0.38
C THR A 146 11.11 -19.81 1.15
N TRP A 147 12.00 -20.76 1.46
CA TRP A 147 13.23 -20.56 2.23
C TRP A 147 14.46 -20.72 1.32
N PRO A 148 15.55 -19.95 1.52
CA PRO A 148 15.74 -18.93 2.56
C PRO A 148 14.92 -17.65 2.30
N ARG A 149 14.62 -16.92 3.38
CA ARG A 149 13.94 -15.61 3.33
C ARG A 149 14.93 -14.50 3.66
N GLN A 150 14.90 -13.42 2.88
CA GLN A 150 15.78 -12.27 3.09
C GLN A 150 14.97 -11.09 3.58
N TYR A 151 15.40 -10.43 4.65
CA TYR A 151 14.78 -9.24 5.20
C TYR A 151 15.80 -8.11 5.24
N ARG A 152 15.35 -6.88 5.03
CA ARG A 152 16.20 -5.70 5.06
C ARG A 152 15.60 -4.62 5.94
N ALA A 153 16.46 -4.02 6.77
CA ALA A 153 16.18 -2.83 7.55
C ALA A 153 17.37 -1.87 7.44
N GLU A 154 17.16 -0.67 6.88
CA GLU A 154 18.21 0.32 6.63
C GLU A 154 19.46 -0.29 5.94
N SER A 155 20.57 -0.42 6.67
CA SER A 155 21.86 -0.95 6.22
C SER A 155 22.09 -2.43 6.57
N ILE A 156 21.11 -3.10 7.19
CA ILE A 156 21.24 -4.45 7.72
C ILE A 156 20.40 -5.41 6.88
N ASP A 157 21.06 -6.46 6.40
CA ASP A 157 20.49 -7.57 5.65
C ASP A 157 20.47 -8.81 6.55
N LEU A 158 19.28 -9.41 6.67
CA LEU A 158 19.02 -10.63 7.41
C LEU A 158 18.66 -11.75 6.45
N SER A 159 19.36 -12.86 6.52
CA SER A 159 19.02 -14.07 5.78
C SER A 159 18.61 -15.17 6.75
N LEU A 160 17.37 -15.59 6.67
CA LEU A 160 16.82 -16.65 7.52
C LEU A 160 16.76 -17.96 6.75
N TYR A 161 17.27 -19.02 7.35
CA TYR A 161 17.29 -20.38 6.85
C TYR A 161 16.55 -21.29 7.82
N LEU A 162 15.65 -22.11 7.28
CA LEU A 162 14.90 -23.08 8.06
C LEU A 162 15.44 -24.49 7.75
N SER A 163 15.70 -25.27 8.79
CA SER A 163 16.10 -26.67 8.69
C SER A 163 15.25 -27.53 9.64
N ARG A 164 15.09 -28.82 9.33
CA ARG A 164 14.39 -29.76 10.22
C ARG A 164 15.41 -30.46 11.11
N THR A 165 15.14 -30.50 12.41
CA THR A 165 15.91 -31.28 13.38
C THR A 165 15.46 -32.74 13.36
N SER A 166 16.28 -33.65 13.90
CA SER A 166 15.97 -35.08 14.00
C SER A 166 14.71 -35.39 14.82
N ASN A 167 14.27 -34.45 15.67
CA ASN A 167 13.12 -34.61 16.56
C ASN A 167 11.80 -34.17 15.91
N GLY A 168 11.83 -33.67 14.67
CA GLY A 168 10.65 -33.19 13.95
C GLY A 168 10.40 -31.69 14.07
N ASP A 169 11.08 -31.00 15.00
CA ASP A 169 11.03 -29.55 15.17
C ASP A 169 11.89 -28.82 14.15
N TYR A 170 11.67 -27.51 13.98
CA TYR A 170 12.50 -26.68 13.10
C TYR A 170 13.66 -26.02 13.86
N ALA A 171 14.78 -25.86 13.16
CA ALA A 171 15.87 -24.99 13.54
C ALA A 171 15.95 -23.81 12.56
N LEU A 172 15.85 -22.60 13.10
CA LEU A 172 15.92 -21.34 12.37
C LEU A 172 17.31 -20.73 12.57
N LEU A 173 18.07 -20.66 11.47
CA LEU A 173 19.35 -19.96 11.39
C LEU A 173 19.11 -18.57 10.84
N VAL A 174 19.49 -17.54 11.58
CA VAL A 174 19.47 -16.14 11.16
C VAL A 174 20.91 -15.71 10.91
N ILE A 175 21.20 -15.20 9.72
CA ILE A 175 22.50 -14.62 9.37
C ILE A 175 22.32 -13.12 9.23
N ILE A 176 23.10 -12.35 9.99
CA ILE A 176 23.05 -10.90 10.05
C ILE A 176 24.26 -10.33 9.31
N THR A 177 24.02 -9.46 8.34
CA THR A 177 25.08 -8.78 7.58
C THR A 177 24.79 -7.28 7.53
N SER A 178 25.84 -6.45 7.66
CA SER A 178 25.74 -4.99 7.45
C SER A 178 26.41 -4.62 6.14
N ILE A 179 25.80 -3.69 5.39
CA ILE A 179 26.40 -3.10 4.19
C ILE A 179 27.47 -2.05 4.52
N HIS A 180 27.56 -1.62 5.79
CA HIS A 180 28.59 -0.67 6.24
C HIS A 180 29.82 -1.40 6.74
N SER A 181 30.98 -1.12 6.13
CA SER A 181 32.27 -1.73 6.49
C SER A 181 32.76 -1.41 7.91
N ALA A 182 32.13 -0.45 8.61
CA ALA A 182 32.44 -0.09 9.98
C ALA A 182 31.74 -0.99 11.02
N GLU A 183 30.68 -1.69 10.62
CA GLU A 183 29.88 -2.60 11.45
C GLU A 183 30.15 -4.03 11.01
N THR A 184 31.32 -4.55 11.37
CA THR A 184 31.65 -5.96 11.09
C THR A 184 30.77 -6.89 11.94
N ALA A 185 30.49 -8.11 11.48
CA ALA A 185 29.62 -9.07 12.18
C ALA A 185 29.95 -9.28 13.67
N ASN A 186 31.24 -9.20 14.05
CA ASN A 186 31.69 -9.27 15.45
C ASN A 186 31.20 -8.12 16.34
N ALA A 187 30.78 -6.98 15.77
CA ALA A 187 30.20 -5.87 16.53
C ALA A 187 28.83 -6.20 17.13
N PHE A 188 28.18 -7.25 16.61
CA PHE A 188 26.89 -7.73 17.08
C PHE A 188 27.02 -8.94 18.01
N ALA A 189 28.24 -9.49 18.16
CA ALA A 189 28.47 -10.68 18.97
C ALA A 189 28.07 -10.46 20.43
N GLY A 190 27.35 -11.43 21.00
CA GLY A 190 26.83 -11.37 22.37
C GLY A 190 25.55 -10.54 22.55
N MET A 191 24.98 -9.98 21.48
CA MET A 191 23.65 -9.36 21.57
C MET A 191 22.56 -10.43 21.55
N ALA A 192 21.44 -10.12 22.20
CA ALA A 192 20.30 -11.03 22.27
C ALA A 192 19.46 -10.98 20.99
N ALA A 193 18.92 -12.13 20.62
CA ALA A 193 17.88 -12.29 19.63
C ALA A 193 16.76 -13.16 20.22
N GLU A 194 15.53 -12.70 20.07
CA GLU A 194 14.38 -13.22 20.78
C GLU A 194 13.26 -13.52 19.78
N LEU A 195 12.66 -14.70 19.91
CA LEU A 195 11.54 -15.14 19.08
C LEU A 195 10.27 -15.17 19.91
N TYR A 196 9.26 -14.43 19.49
CA TYR A 196 7.95 -14.32 20.14
C TYR A 196 6.90 -15.03 19.28
N SER A 197 5.91 -15.66 19.91
CA SER A 197 4.73 -16.16 19.20
C SER A 197 3.82 -14.96 18.89
N ALA A 198 3.41 -14.78 17.64
CA ALA A 198 2.49 -13.69 17.31
C ALA A 198 1.11 -13.96 17.93
N PRO A 199 0.47 -12.97 18.59
CA PRO A 199 -0.86 -13.15 19.15
C PRO A 199 -1.87 -13.44 18.05
N ASP A 200 -2.66 -14.51 18.22
CA ASP A 200 -3.74 -14.86 17.29
C ASP A 200 -4.84 -13.79 17.40
N PRO A 201 -5.23 -13.09 16.32
CA PRO A 201 -6.21 -12.00 16.37
C PRO A 201 -7.63 -12.47 16.72
N ILE A 202 -7.86 -13.78 16.89
CA ILE A 202 -9.18 -14.38 17.14
C ILE A 202 -9.36 -14.77 18.63
N ALA A 203 -8.32 -14.67 19.47
CA ALA A 203 -8.36 -15.08 20.89
C ALA A 203 -8.41 -13.92 21.90
N SER A 204 -8.95 -12.75 21.53
CA SER A 204 -9.29 -11.68 22.48
C SER A 204 -10.77 -11.30 22.36
N GLY A 205 -11.62 -12.32 22.47
CA GLY A 205 -13.01 -12.16 22.86
C GLY A 205 -13.19 -12.61 24.30
N ASP A 206 -12.77 -11.80 25.27
CA ASP A 206 -13.54 -11.67 26.51
C ASP A 206 -13.18 -10.36 27.22
N GLU A 207 -14.24 -9.67 27.65
CA GLU A 207 -14.23 -8.39 28.34
C GLU A 207 -13.59 -8.53 29.73
N GLY A 208 -12.78 -7.55 30.14
CA GLY A 208 -12.41 -7.41 31.54
C GLY A 208 -11.15 -6.58 31.79
N ASP A 209 -11.35 -5.34 32.20
CA ASP A 209 -10.42 -4.45 32.89
C ASP A 209 -9.15 -5.11 33.47
N LYS A 210 -7.99 -4.73 32.92
CA LYS A 210 -6.83 -4.23 33.66
C LYS A 210 -5.68 -3.86 32.72
N GLU A 211 -5.19 -2.63 32.88
CA GLU A 211 -3.83 -2.23 32.55
C GLU A 211 -2.85 -3.14 33.32
N ASP A 212 -2.49 -4.28 32.73
CA ASP A 212 -1.24 -4.96 33.01
C ASP A 212 -0.53 -5.11 31.67
N LYS A 213 0.53 -4.29 31.49
CA LYS A 213 1.52 -4.44 30.42
C LYS A 213 2.25 -5.77 30.65
N GLN A 214 1.61 -6.87 30.28
CA GLN A 214 2.21 -8.19 30.34
C GLN A 214 3.27 -8.23 29.25
N ALA A 215 4.54 -8.08 29.64
CA ALA A 215 5.66 -8.39 28.79
C ALA A 215 5.50 -9.84 28.34
N GLU A 216 5.14 -10.04 27.07
CA GLU A 216 5.11 -11.38 26.46
C GLU A 216 6.47 -12.02 26.71
N THR A 217 6.52 -13.22 27.27
CA THR A 217 7.79 -13.93 27.47
C THR A 217 8.24 -14.48 26.12
N PRO A 218 9.49 -14.25 25.69
CA PRO A 218 9.99 -14.80 24.44
C PRO A 218 9.94 -16.33 24.47
N LEU A 219 9.51 -16.94 23.36
CA LEU A 219 9.43 -18.39 23.19
C LEU A 219 10.82 -19.01 23.22
N VAL A 220 11.78 -18.38 22.53
CA VAL A 220 13.18 -18.79 22.51
C VAL A 220 14.05 -17.55 22.46
N CYS A 221 15.12 -17.55 23.28
CA CYS A 221 16.18 -16.54 23.23
C CYS A 221 17.47 -17.21 22.76
N ALA A 222 18.23 -16.52 21.93
CA ALA A 222 19.56 -16.93 21.49
C ALA A 222 20.47 -15.69 21.41
N GLU A 223 21.78 -15.90 21.40
CA GLU A 223 22.76 -14.82 21.25
C GLU A 223 23.38 -14.85 19.85
N ILE A 224 23.78 -13.68 19.35
CA ILE A 224 24.52 -13.55 18.10
C ILE A 224 25.96 -14.02 18.32
N ASP A 225 26.45 -14.91 17.46
CA ASP A 225 27.84 -15.40 17.49
C ASP A 225 28.86 -14.37 16.93
N ASP A 226 30.14 -14.73 16.97
CA ASP A 226 31.25 -13.90 16.49
C ASP A 226 31.26 -13.67 14.97
N VAL A 227 30.41 -14.40 14.23
CA VAL A 227 30.24 -14.33 12.78
C VAL A 227 28.88 -13.72 12.39
N GLY A 228 28.06 -13.30 13.36
CA GLY A 228 26.77 -12.66 13.12
C GLY A 228 25.62 -13.63 12.88
N ASN A 229 25.74 -14.89 13.31
CA ASN A 229 24.66 -15.87 13.21
C ASN A 229 23.91 -16.03 14.54
N VAL A 230 22.64 -16.39 14.43
CA VAL A 230 21.78 -16.79 15.55
C VAL A 230 21.11 -18.10 15.17
N VAL A 231 21.07 -19.07 16.09
CA VAL A 231 20.39 -20.35 15.87
C VAL A 231 19.32 -20.56 16.93
N PHE A 232 18.06 -20.55 16.51
CA PHE A 232 16.94 -20.99 17.33
C PHE A 232 16.63 -22.45 17.03
N SER A 233 16.66 -23.31 18.05
CA SER A 233 16.37 -24.75 17.92
C SER A 233 15.04 -25.08 18.60
N GLY A 234 14.31 -26.07 18.07
CA GLY A 234 13.05 -26.52 18.67
C GLY A 234 11.88 -25.57 18.39
N VAL A 235 11.92 -24.85 17.27
CA VAL A 235 10.87 -23.89 16.91
C VAL A 235 9.70 -24.65 16.25
N PRO A 236 8.47 -24.55 16.79
CA PRO A 236 7.31 -25.16 16.15
C PRO A 236 6.92 -24.44 14.86
N ALA A 237 5.98 -25.00 14.11
CA ALA A 237 5.32 -24.28 13.03
C ALA A 237 4.32 -23.28 13.62
N GLY A 238 4.27 -22.06 13.07
CA GLY A 238 3.47 -20.98 13.61
C GLY A 238 3.85 -19.61 13.05
N LYS A 239 3.18 -18.57 13.55
CA LYS A 239 3.52 -17.17 13.28
C LYS A 239 4.35 -16.63 14.43
N TYR A 240 5.41 -15.93 14.08
CA TYR A 240 6.38 -15.43 15.03
C TYR A 240 6.74 -13.97 14.74
N ILE A 241 7.18 -13.31 15.80
CA ILE A 241 7.83 -12.02 15.75
C ILE A 241 9.29 -12.25 16.16
N LEU A 242 10.25 -11.95 15.29
CA LEU A 242 11.68 -12.05 15.58
C LEU A 242 12.21 -10.67 15.95
N VAL A 243 12.89 -10.57 17.08
CA VAL A 243 13.53 -9.36 17.59
C VAL A 243 15.02 -9.61 17.69
N VAL A 244 15.83 -8.73 17.12
CA VAL A 244 17.29 -8.78 17.24
C VAL A 244 17.74 -7.48 17.86
N HIS A 245 18.33 -7.56 19.05
CA HIS A 245 18.90 -6.41 19.73
C HIS A 245 20.28 -6.10 19.14
N LEU A 246 20.51 -4.83 18.81
CA LEU A 246 21.79 -4.32 18.31
C LEU A 246 22.23 -3.17 19.23
N PRO A 247 23.52 -2.75 19.20
CA PRO A 247 24.06 -1.78 20.17
C PRO A 247 23.25 -0.50 20.39
N GLU A 248 22.60 0.03 19.35
CA GLU A 248 21.84 1.30 19.42
C GLU A 248 20.40 1.17 18.88
N ARG A 249 20.01 -0.04 18.43
CA ARG A 249 18.79 -0.26 17.64
C ARG A 249 18.21 -1.64 17.93
N GLU A 250 16.93 -1.79 17.67
CA GLU A 250 16.27 -3.09 17.69
C GLU A 250 15.71 -3.37 16.30
N LEU A 251 15.96 -4.56 15.78
CA LEU A 251 15.44 -4.98 14.50
C LEU A 251 14.31 -5.97 14.74
N VAL A 252 13.13 -5.65 14.21
CA VAL A 252 11.91 -6.46 14.38
C VAL A 252 11.41 -6.99 13.03
N ILE A 253 11.12 -8.29 12.96
CA ILE A 253 10.36 -8.94 11.89
C ILE A 253 9.00 -9.35 12.45
N GLU A 254 7.92 -8.71 12.01
CA GLU A 254 6.59 -8.87 12.64
C GLU A 254 5.75 -10.06 12.12
N ASP A 255 5.96 -10.50 10.88
CA ASP A 255 5.14 -11.55 10.24
C ASP A 255 6.00 -12.74 9.77
N LEU A 256 6.77 -13.31 10.69
CA LEU A 256 7.59 -14.48 10.41
C LEU A 256 6.74 -15.75 10.51
N THR A 257 6.24 -16.24 9.37
CA THR A 257 5.50 -17.52 9.35
C THR A 257 6.44 -18.71 9.08
N ILE A 258 6.46 -19.70 9.97
CA ILE A 258 7.11 -21.01 9.81
C ILE A 258 6.03 -22.04 9.51
N GLU A 259 6.00 -22.55 8.29
CA GLU A 259 5.03 -23.55 7.86
C GLU A 259 5.64 -24.96 7.87
N PRO A 260 4.83 -26.00 8.15
CA PRO A 260 5.31 -27.36 8.04
C PRO A 260 5.53 -27.73 6.57
N GLY A 261 6.78 -28.05 6.22
CA GLY A 261 7.17 -28.53 4.90
C GLY A 261 6.96 -30.03 4.71
#